data_AF-A0A1Q9K709-F1
#
_entry.id   AF-A0A1Q9K709-F1
#
_cell.length_a   1.000
_cell.length_b   1.000
_cell.length_c   1.000
_cell.angle_alpha   90.00
_cell.angle_beta   90.00
_cell.angle_gamma   90.00
#
_symmetry.space_group_name_H-M   'P 1'
#
loop_
_entity.id
_entity.type
_entity.pdbx_description
1 polymer ?
#
loop_
_entity_poly.entity_id
_entity_poly.type
_entity_poly.pdbx_seq_one_letter_code
_entity_poly.pdbx_strand_id
1 'polypeptide(L)'
;MKKTILFVLAAYAMLASAVKIVASATMQDAIYPIIIMFICVAIIIWHMLHALSYTKKEAPVKELYRRDFYSKLYLIPFYILIVVWGFGFAMAPLGFIFLPFLFVLDYIVLLSSSAYGFAGLIHERRQGTISSLSQKIHIIMHILLFLDFFSSFSLWERTNYPD
;
A
#
# COMPACT_ATOMS: atom_id res chain seq x y z
N MET A 1 -11.66 4.09 8.84
CA MET A 1 -11.15 2.84 9.43
C MET A 1 -11.67 1.56 8.75
N LYS A 2 -12.99 1.29 8.67
CA LYS A 2 -13.52 0.05 8.06
C LYS A 2 -12.96 -0.27 6.65
N LYS A 3 -12.89 0.73 5.77
CA LYS A 3 -12.32 0.59 4.40
C LYS A 3 -10.81 0.34 4.38
N THR A 4 -10.08 0.82 5.40
CA THR A 4 -8.64 0.57 5.56
C THR A 4 -8.40 -0.86 6.00
N ILE A 5 -9.19 -1.36 6.95
CA ILE A 5 -9.13 -2.76 7.39
C ILE A 5 -9.43 -3.70 6.24
N LEU A 6 -10.47 -3.42 5.43
CA LEU A 6 -10.80 -4.23 4.26
C LEU A 6 -9.66 -4.29 3.24
N PHE A 7 -8.99 -3.16 3.00
CA PHE A 7 -7.79 -3.10 2.14
C PHE A 7 -6.64 -3.93 2.70
N VAL A 8 -6.36 -3.81 4.00
CA VAL A 8 -5.32 -4.62 4.66
C VAL A 8 -5.62 -6.11 4.50
N LEU A 9 -6.86 -6.54 4.79
CA LEU A 9 -7.28 -7.93 4.59
C LEU A 9 -7.13 -8.38 3.13
N ALA A 10 -7.47 -7.52 2.16
CA ALA A 10 -7.28 -7.80 0.75
C ALA A 10 -5.80 -7.95 0.38
N ALA A 11 -4.88 -7.16 0.95
CA ALA A 11 -3.45 -7.31 0.73
C ALA A 11 -2.94 -8.68 1.22
N TYR A 12 -3.32 -9.10 2.44
CA TYR A 12 -2.95 -10.42 2.96
C TYR A 12 -3.58 -11.57 2.14
N ALA A 13 -4.86 -11.44 1.76
CA ALA A 13 -5.53 -12.44 0.94
C ALA A 13 -4.92 -12.53 -0.47
N MET A 14 -4.47 -11.41 -1.04
CA MET A 14 -3.76 -11.36 -2.33
C MET A 14 -2.41 -12.08 -2.24
N LEU A 15 -1.63 -11.84 -1.19
CA LEU A 15 -0.36 -12.56 -0.96
C LEU A 15 -0.58 -14.07 -0.77
N ALA A 16 -1.55 -14.45 0.06
CA ALA A 16 -1.89 -15.87 0.27
C ALA A 16 -2.35 -16.54 -1.04
N SER A 17 -3.11 -15.83 -1.86
CA SER A 17 -3.55 -16.30 -3.17
C SER A 17 -2.37 -16.46 -4.12
N ALA A 18 -1.45 -15.50 -4.18
CA ALA A 18 -0.24 -15.57 -4.99
C ALA A 18 0.63 -16.79 -4.62
N VAL A 19 0.87 -17.00 -3.32
CA VAL A 19 1.62 -18.18 -2.84
C VAL A 19 0.92 -19.49 -3.23
N LYS A 20 -0.41 -19.56 -3.10
CA LYS A 20 -1.18 -20.75 -3.51
C LYS A 20 -1.15 -21.01 -5.02
N ILE A 21 -1.17 -19.96 -5.85
CA ILE A 21 -1.06 -20.10 -7.31
C ILE A 21 0.30 -20.71 -7.66
N VAL A 22 1.37 -20.20 -7.07
CA VAL A 22 2.73 -20.72 -7.30
C VAL A 22 2.87 -22.17 -6.82
N ALA A 23 2.22 -22.54 -5.71
CA ALA A 23 2.27 -23.89 -5.16
C ALA A 23 1.32 -24.90 -5.84
N SER A 24 0.42 -24.45 -6.72
CA SER A 24 -0.59 -25.33 -7.33
C SER A 24 0.04 -26.30 -8.35
N ALA A 25 -0.31 -27.59 -8.24
CA ALA A 25 0.15 -28.62 -9.18
C ALA A 25 -0.72 -28.70 -10.44
N THR A 26 -1.97 -28.27 -10.35
CA THR A 26 -2.93 -28.27 -11.46
C THR A 26 -3.61 -26.92 -11.63
N MET A 27 -4.06 -26.64 -12.85
CA MET A 27 -4.84 -25.42 -13.12
C MET A 27 -6.13 -25.38 -12.31
N GLN A 28 -6.73 -26.53 -12.00
CA GLN A 28 -7.97 -26.60 -11.25
C GLN A 28 -7.81 -26.15 -9.79
N ASP A 29 -6.66 -26.44 -9.18
CA ASP A 29 -6.30 -25.96 -7.84
C ASP A 29 -6.02 -24.45 -7.80
N ALA A 30 -5.63 -23.87 -8.95
CA ALA A 30 -5.33 -22.45 -9.08
C ALA A 30 -6.58 -21.56 -9.30
N ILE A 31 -7.72 -22.13 -9.73
CA ILE A 31 -8.92 -21.35 -10.10
C ILE A 31 -9.40 -20.46 -8.93
N TYR A 32 -9.57 -21.03 -7.73
CA TYR A 32 -10.06 -20.28 -6.57
C TYR A 32 -9.09 -19.18 -6.13
N PRO A 33 -7.77 -19.45 -5.95
CA PRO A 33 -6.78 -18.40 -5.70
C PRO A 33 -6.78 -17.28 -6.75
N ILE A 34 -6.93 -17.60 -8.03
CA ILE A 34 -7.00 -16.60 -9.12
C ILE A 34 -8.23 -15.70 -8.94
N ILE A 35 -9.41 -16.28 -8.69
CA ILE A 35 -10.64 -15.51 -8.46
C ILE A 35 -10.48 -14.59 -7.24
N ILE A 36 -9.93 -15.10 -6.14
CA ILE A 36 -9.69 -14.30 -4.93
C ILE A 36 -8.73 -13.15 -5.22
N MET A 37 -7.67 -13.40 -6.00
CA MET A 37 -6.72 -12.36 -6.41
C MET A 37 -7.41 -11.22 -7.17
N PHE A 38 -8.29 -11.53 -8.13
CA PHE A 38 -9.06 -10.51 -8.85
C PHE A 38 -10.00 -9.71 -7.93
N ILE A 39 -10.66 -10.37 -6.97
CA ILE A 39 -11.49 -9.69 -5.97
C ILE A 39 -10.63 -8.74 -5.12
N CYS A 40 -9.45 -9.18 -4.69
CA CYS A 40 -8.53 -8.35 -3.90
C CYS A 40 -8.07 -7.12 -4.70
N VAL A 41 -7.70 -7.29 -5.97
CA VAL A 41 -7.35 -6.18 -6.86
C VAL A 41 -8.50 -5.19 -6.99
N ALA A 42 -9.74 -5.65 -7.15
CA ALA A 42 -10.92 -4.77 -7.20
C ALA A 42 -11.11 -3.98 -5.89
N ILE A 43 -10.91 -4.62 -4.73
CA ILE A 43 -10.96 -3.96 -3.41
C ILE A 43 -9.85 -2.90 -3.28
N ILE A 44 -8.64 -3.22 -3.73
CA ILE A 44 -7.49 -2.31 -3.72
C ILE A 44 -7.76 -1.09 -4.61
N ILE A 45 -8.24 -1.30 -5.83
CA ILE A 45 -8.63 -0.21 -6.74
C ILE A 45 -9.72 0.65 -6.10
N TRP A 46 -10.74 0.03 -5.52
CA TRP A 46 -11.81 0.75 -4.81
C TRP A 46 -11.27 1.59 -3.65
N HIS A 47 -10.31 1.06 -2.89
CA HIS A 47 -9.64 1.78 -1.81
C HIS A 47 -8.90 3.02 -2.32
N MET A 48 -8.13 2.89 -3.41
CA MET A 48 -7.44 4.01 -4.05
C MET A 48 -8.41 5.07 -4.56
N LEU A 49 -9.48 4.66 -5.27
CA LEU A 49 -10.50 5.58 -5.78
C LEU A 49 -11.18 6.33 -4.64
N HIS A 50 -11.44 5.65 -3.52
CA HIS A 50 -12.00 6.29 -2.34
C HIS A 50 -11.03 7.33 -1.75
N ALA A 51 -9.75 7.01 -1.63
CA ALA A 51 -8.74 7.96 -1.18
C ALA A 51 -8.63 9.18 -2.12
N LEU A 52 -8.57 8.94 -3.43
CA LEU A 52 -8.50 9.98 -4.45
C LEU A 52 -9.76 10.84 -4.51
N SER A 53 -10.93 10.32 -4.12
CA SER A 53 -12.16 11.13 -4.05
C SER A 53 -12.03 12.32 -3.07
N TYR A 54 -11.17 12.21 -2.06
CA TYR A 54 -10.85 13.29 -1.13
C TYR A 54 -9.95 14.38 -1.73
N THR A 55 -9.37 14.18 -2.91
CA THR A 55 -8.68 15.27 -3.63
C THR A 55 -9.68 16.29 -4.19
N LYS A 56 -10.94 15.90 -4.40
CA LYS A 56 -12.00 16.77 -4.94
C LYS A 56 -12.91 17.33 -3.86
N LYS A 57 -12.94 16.70 -2.68
CA LYS A 57 -13.79 17.10 -1.55
C LYS A 57 -12.95 17.84 -0.52
N GLU A 58 -13.54 18.81 0.16
CA GLU A 58 -12.93 19.35 1.37
C GLU A 58 -12.93 18.26 2.43
N ALA A 59 -11.74 17.81 2.80
CA ALA A 59 -11.55 16.77 3.79
C ALA A 59 -10.45 17.21 4.75
N PRO A 60 -10.63 16.98 6.06
CA PRO A 60 -9.63 17.36 7.03
C PRO A 60 -8.34 16.56 6.76
N VAL A 61 -7.27 17.28 6.41
CA VAL A 61 -5.94 16.73 6.08
C VAL A 61 -5.43 15.78 7.17
N LYS A 62 -5.67 16.15 8.44
CA LYS A 62 -5.38 15.33 9.62
C LYS A 62 -5.94 13.91 9.52
N GLU A 63 -7.16 13.75 9.01
CA GLU A 63 -7.78 12.42 8.85
C GLU A 63 -7.15 11.62 7.71
N LEU A 64 -6.69 12.29 6.65
CA LEU A 64 -6.02 11.64 5.53
C LEU A 64 -4.67 11.08 5.97
N TYR A 65 -3.83 11.87 6.64
CA TYR A 65 -2.55 11.39 7.16
C TYR A 65 -2.70 10.37 8.28
N ARG A 66 -3.74 10.48 9.10
CA ARG A 66 -4.07 9.43 10.07
C ARG A 66 -4.36 8.10 9.38
N ARG A 67 -5.15 8.10 8.31
CA ARG A 67 -5.46 6.86 7.56
C ARG A 67 -4.26 6.30 6.83
N ASP A 68 -3.42 7.16 6.28
CA ASP A 68 -2.17 6.81 5.59
C ASP A 68 -1.14 6.19 6.55
N PHE A 69 -1.00 6.74 7.75
CA PHE A 69 -0.10 6.18 8.76
C PHE A 69 -0.60 4.82 9.28
N TYR A 70 -1.88 4.71 9.64
CA TYR A 70 -2.42 3.45 10.16
C TYR A 70 -2.46 2.33 9.12
N SER A 71 -2.71 2.62 7.83
CA SER A 71 -2.64 1.59 6.78
C SER A 71 -1.27 0.94 6.74
N LYS A 72 -0.19 1.73 6.87
CA LYS A 72 1.19 1.23 6.86
C LYS A 72 1.55 0.47 8.12
N LEU A 73 1.12 0.95 9.28
CA LEU A 73 1.31 0.25 10.54
C LEU A 73 0.72 -1.17 10.49
N TYR A 74 -0.47 -1.35 9.92
CA TYR A 74 -1.09 -2.67 9.76
C TYR A 74 -0.45 -3.53 8.67
N LEU A 75 0.29 -2.91 7.75
CA LEU A 75 1.01 -3.60 6.67
C LEU A 75 2.46 -3.94 7.05
N ILE A 76 2.98 -3.53 8.21
CA ILE A 76 4.33 -3.94 8.65
C ILE A 76 4.50 -5.47 8.60
N PRO A 77 3.58 -6.30 9.15
CA PRO A 77 3.74 -7.74 9.07
C PRO A 77 3.66 -8.27 7.62
N PHE A 78 2.86 -7.62 6.77
CA PHE A 78 2.78 -7.95 5.34
C PHE A 78 4.14 -7.71 4.64
N TYR A 79 4.77 -6.56 4.86
CA TYR A 79 6.08 -6.26 4.26
C TYR A 79 7.18 -7.20 4.77
N ILE A 80 7.15 -7.58 6.05
CA ILE A 80 8.04 -8.60 6.59
C ILE A 80 7.83 -9.93 5.84
N LEU A 81 6.58 -10.36 5.63
CA LEU A 81 6.29 -11.59 4.89
C LEU A 81 6.79 -11.52 3.44
N ILE A 82 6.61 -10.39 2.75
CA ILE A 82 7.13 -10.20 1.39
C ILE A 82 8.65 -10.37 1.35
N VAL A 83 9.38 -9.77 2.30
CA VAL A 83 10.85 -9.89 2.38
C VAL A 83 11.27 -11.33 2.67
N VAL A 84 10.59 -12.01 3.61
CA VAL A 84 10.87 -13.41 3.96
C VAL A 84 10.65 -14.33 2.76
N TRP A 85 9.52 -14.19 2.05
CA TRP A 85 9.23 -14.95 0.83
C TRP A 85 10.20 -14.62 -0.29
N GLY A 86 10.51 -13.34 -0.49
CA GLY A 86 11.49 -12.90 -1.48
C GLY A 86 12.86 -13.54 -1.25
N PHE A 87 13.34 -13.56 -0.01
CA PHE A 87 14.58 -14.24 0.35
C PHE A 87 14.48 -15.75 0.10
N GLY A 88 13.38 -16.39 0.49
CA GLY A 88 13.12 -17.81 0.24
C GLY A 88 13.18 -18.18 -1.25
N PHE A 89 12.55 -17.39 -2.11
CA PHE A 89 12.59 -17.59 -3.56
C PHE A 89 13.97 -17.32 -4.16
N ALA A 90 14.71 -16.33 -3.66
CA ALA A 90 16.07 -16.05 -4.13
C ALA A 90 17.04 -17.21 -3.87
N MET A 91 16.82 -17.99 -2.80
CA MET A 91 17.65 -19.15 -2.44
C MET A 91 17.23 -20.46 -3.13
N ALA A 92 16.05 -20.51 -3.75
CA ALA A 92 15.54 -21.72 -4.42
C ALA A 92 16.04 -21.81 -5.87
N PRO A 93 16.38 -23.02 -6.37
CA PRO A 93 16.66 -23.22 -7.79
C PRO A 93 15.47 -22.74 -8.65
N LEU A 94 15.73 -21.84 -9.59
CA LEU A 94 14.72 -21.16 -10.43
C LEU A 94 13.74 -20.22 -9.70
N GLY A 95 13.85 -20.05 -8.37
CA GLY A 95 12.92 -19.21 -7.60
C GLY A 95 13.02 -17.72 -7.94
N PHE A 96 14.16 -17.26 -8.47
CA PHE A 96 14.35 -15.89 -8.93
C PHE A 96 13.31 -15.44 -10.00
N ILE A 97 12.69 -16.38 -10.73
CA ILE A 97 11.64 -16.10 -11.72
C ILE A 97 10.40 -15.47 -11.05
N PHE A 98 10.16 -15.75 -9.77
CA PHE A 98 9.02 -15.23 -9.01
C PHE A 98 9.31 -13.90 -8.30
N LEU A 99 10.57 -13.45 -8.24
CA LEU A 99 10.93 -12.16 -7.61
C LEU A 99 10.24 -10.96 -8.28
N PRO A 100 10.17 -10.84 -9.62
CA PRO A 100 9.44 -9.75 -10.25
C PRO A 100 7.95 -9.72 -9.87
N PHE A 101 7.32 -10.90 -9.71
CA PHE A 101 5.92 -10.98 -9.31
C PHE A 101 5.71 -10.48 -7.88
N LEU A 102 6.56 -10.89 -6.94
CA LEU A 102 6.51 -10.37 -5.57
C LEU A 102 6.76 -8.87 -5.51
N PHE A 103 7.72 -8.37 -6.31
CA PHE A 103 8.00 -6.94 -6.39
C PHE A 103 6.79 -6.15 -6.90
N VAL A 104 6.10 -6.63 -7.94
CA VAL A 104 4.87 -5.98 -8.43
C VAL A 104 3.77 -5.99 -7.36
N LEU A 105 3.58 -7.12 -6.67
CA LEU A 105 2.58 -7.25 -5.61
C LEU A 105 2.87 -6.28 -4.46
N ASP A 106 4.11 -6.23 -3.99
CA ASP A 106 4.60 -5.28 -2.98
C ASP A 106 4.28 -3.84 -3.37
N TYR A 107 4.62 -3.47 -4.60
CA TYR A 107 4.44 -2.11 -5.09
C TYR A 107 2.97 -1.72 -5.29
N ILE A 108 2.12 -2.66 -5.70
CA ILE A 108 0.66 -2.45 -5.74
C ILE A 108 0.16 -2.08 -4.34
N VAL A 109 0.56 -2.84 -3.31
CA VAL A 109 0.13 -2.59 -1.93
C VAL A 109 0.73 -1.29 -1.39
N LEU A 110 2.01 -1.03 -1.65
CA LEU A 110 2.71 0.21 -1.29
C LEU A 110 1.96 1.45 -1.79
N LEU A 111 1.82 1.59 -3.11
CA LEU A 111 1.18 2.75 -3.72
C LEU A 111 -0.30 2.89 -3.31
N SER A 112 -0.98 1.76 -3.13
CA SER A 112 -2.39 1.78 -2.72
C SER A 112 -2.55 2.25 -1.28
N SER A 113 -1.64 1.84 -0.40
CA SER A 113 -1.63 2.26 1.01
C SER A 113 -1.31 3.75 1.15
N SER A 114 -0.48 4.30 0.26
CA SER A 114 -0.06 5.71 0.18
C SER A 114 -1.07 6.64 -0.49
N ALA A 115 -2.18 6.12 -1.01
CA ALA A 115 -3.19 6.91 -1.71
C ALA A 115 -3.80 8.03 -0.83
N TYR A 116 -3.92 7.80 0.48
CA TYR A 116 -4.36 8.83 1.42
C TYR A 116 -3.28 9.90 1.67
N GLY A 117 -2.00 9.51 1.76
CA GLY A 117 -0.87 10.43 1.85
C GLY A 117 -0.81 11.37 0.64
N PHE A 118 -0.93 10.83 -0.57
CA PHE A 118 -1.00 11.63 -1.80
C PHE A 118 -2.19 12.58 -1.80
N ALA A 119 -3.37 12.13 -1.38
CA ALA A 119 -4.56 12.98 -1.31
C ALA A 119 -4.36 14.15 -0.32
N GLY A 120 -3.75 13.90 0.84
CA GLY A 120 -3.41 14.92 1.82
C GLY A 120 -2.41 15.94 1.26
N LEU A 121 -1.32 15.48 0.64
CA LEU A 121 -0.30 16.33 0.02
C LEU A 121 -0.88 17.22 -1.09
N ILE A 122 -1.81 16.71 -1.90
CA ILE A 122 -2.52 17.51 -2.91
C ILE A 122 -3.37 18.60 -2.25
N HIS A 123 -4.06 18.27 -1.16
CA HIS A 123 -4.91 19.21 -0.44
C HIS A 123 -4.11 20.35 0.18
N GLU A 124 -3.04 20.02 0.90
CA GLU A 124 -2.14 21.02 1.47
C GLU A 124 -1.47 21.88 0.40
N ARG A 125 -1.11 21.29 -0.74
CA ARG A 125 -0.52 22.06 -1.84
C ARG A 125 -1.51 23.08 -2.40
N ARG A 126 -2.79 22.73 -2.49
CA ARG A 126 -3.86 23.65 -2.93
C ARG A 126 -4.14 24.75 -1.91
N GLN A 127 -4.02 24.43 -0.62
CA GLN A 127 -4.19 25.39 0.47
C GLN A 127 -2.96 26.27 0.72
N GLY A 128 -1.84 25.98 0.05
CA GLY A 128 -0.58 26.70 0.25
C GLY A 128 0.12 26.40 1.58
N THR A 129 -0.33 25.38 2.31
CA THR A 129 0.22 25.01 3.63
C THR A 129 1.50 24.18 3.54
N ILE A 130 1.83 23.67 2.35
CA ILE A 130 3.09 22.95 2.08
C ILE A 130 3.82 23.53 0.87
N SER A 131 5.15 23.65 1.00
CA SER A 131 6.02 24.08 -0.09
C SER A 131 6.09 23.01 -1.20
N SER A 132 6.37 23.43 -2.44
CA SER A 132 6.48 22.48 -3.57
C SER A 132 7.63 21.49 -3.36
N LEU A 133 8.73 21.94 -2.76
CA LEU A 133 9.88 21.08 -2.47
C LEU A 133 9.52 20.02 -1.44
N SER A 134 8.91 20.41 -0.32
CA SER A 134 8.48 19.47 0.72
C SER A 134 7.47 18.45 0.18
N GLN A 135 6.50 18.90 -0.64
CA GLN A 135 5.56 18.01 -1.31
C GLN A 135 6.28 16.94 -2.17
N LYS A 136 7.24 17.35 -2.99
CA LYS A 136 8.00 16.42 -3.84
C LYS A 136 8.80 15.41 -3.02
N ILE A 137 9.44 15.87 -1.94
CA ILE A 137 10.19 14.99 -1.04
C ILE A 137 9.26 13.91 -0.47
N HIS A 138 8.09 14.28 0.06
CA HIS A 138 7.14 13.30 0.59
C HIS A 138 6.59 12.36 -0.50
N ILE A 139 6.34 12.85 -1.72
CA ILE A 139 5.93 11.98 -2.83
C ILE A 139 7.02 10.94 -3.15
N ILE A 140 8.29 11.36 -3.23
CA ILE A 140 9.41 10.45 -3.49
C ILE A 140 9.54 9.44 -2.35
N MET A 141 9.46 9.90 -1.10
CA MET A 141 9.49 9.01 0.05
C MET A 141 8.35 7.99 0.00
N HIS A 142 7.14 8.38 -0.42
CA HIS A 142 6.01 7.47 -0.56
C HIS A 142 6.18 6.37 -1.60
N ILE A 143 7.10 6.57 -2.54
CA ILE A 143 7.41 5.61 -3.60
C ILE A 143 8.49 4.62 -3.15
N LEU A 144 9.26 4.97 -2.11
CA LEU A 144 10.37 4.17 -1.59
C LEU A 144 9.92 3.39 -0.37
N LEU A 145 9.87 2.06 -0.47
CA LEU A 145 9.35 1.14 0.56
C LEU A 145 9.72 1.52 2.02
N PHE A 146 11.02 1.75 2.28
CA PHE A 146 11.48 2.08 3.63
C PHE A 146 11.17 3.51 4.06
N LEU A 147 11.17 4.46 3.13
CA LEU A 147 10.92 5.87 3.43
C LEU A 147 9.42 6.19 3.51
N ASP A 148 8.59 5.33 2.92
CA ASP A 148 7.15 5.50 2.84
C ASP A 148 6.50 5.58 4.23
N PHE A 149 6.94 4.74 5.16
CA PHE A 149 6.51 4.76 6.56
C PHE A 149 6.94 6.06 7.26
N PHE A 150 8.19 6.49 7.10
CA PHE A 150 8.70 7.72 7.73
C PHE A 150 7.97 8.96 7.22
N SER A 151 7.69 9.03 5.91
CA SER A 151 6.90 10.12 5.33
C SER A 151 5.50 10.19 5.95
N SER A 152 4.81 9.06 6.07
CA SER A 152 3.49 9.03 6.70
C SER A 152 3.53 9.41 8.17
N PHE A 153 4.52 8.92 8.90
CA PHE A 153 4.69 9.24 10.30
C PHE A 153 4.93 10.74 10.50
N SER A 154 5.84 11.35 9.73
CA SER A 154 6.12 12.78 9.87
C SER A 154 4.92 13.66 9.49
N LEU A 155 4.17 13.29 8.44
CA LEU A 155 2.96 14.03 8.03
C LEU A 155 1.83 13.89 9.07
N TRP A 156 1.69 12.70 9.66
CA TRP A 156 0.75 12.46 10.75
C TRP A 156 1.15 13.24 12.02
N GLU A 157 2.41 13.19 12.42
CA GLU A 157 2.93 13.89 13.59
C GLU A 157 2.72 15.40 13.45
N ARG A 158 3.16 16.00 12.33
CA ARG A 158 3.01 17.44 12.05
C ARG A 158 1.55 17.92 12.13
N THR A 159 0.59 17.07 11.78
CA THR A 159 -0.83 17.43 11.81
C THR A 159 -1.53 17.13 13.15
N ASN A 160 -0.91 16.36 14.04
CA ASN A 160 -1.44 16.09 15.38
C ASN A 160 -0.78 16.93 16.46
N TYR A 161 0.48 17.33 16.26
CA TYR A 161 1.28 18.16 17.16
C TYR A 161 1.90 19.30 16.35
N PRO A 162 1.11 20.31 15.95
CA PRO A 162 1.66 21.52 15.36
C PRO A 162 2.40 22.30 16.45
N ASP A 163 3.68 22.56 16.24
CA ASP A 163 4.49 23.48 17.08
C ASP A 163 3.89 24.90 17.11
#